data_AF-R6N6Z8-F1
#
_entry.id   AF-R6N6Z8-F1
#
_cell.length_a   1.000
_cell.length_b   1.000
_cell.length_c   1.000
_cell.angle_alpha   90.00
_cell.angle_beta   90.00
_cell.angle_gamma   90.00
#
_symmetry.space_group_name_H-M   'P 1'
#
loop_
_entity.id
_entity.type
_entity.pdbx_description
1 polymer ?
#
loop_
_entity_poly.entity_id
_entity_poly.type
_entity_poly.pdbx_seq_one_letter_code
_entity_poly.pdbx_strand_id
1 'polypeptide(L)'
;MSQAIAQSNAGNYDLHLALHSNAAPPALSGQIRGTDVYYYDGSAKGKRAAEIIANNFKAIYPDPNKVKTVPTTTLAELKQTRAPAVLLEAAYHDNSADAQWIRDNIDNIARNLVLSLTEYFGIPFVPPGGQPQPQRQGTVATQQTPLNIRSQPSLSAQVIGQAPKGATVAILGESGDWYQIRYQNITGYSSKQYIR
;
A
#
# COMPACT_ATOMS: atom_id res chain seq x y z
N MET A 1 -17.04 11.32 -12.49
CA MET A 1 -17.33 10.72 -11.18
C MET A 1 -18.59 9.85 -11.16
N SER A 2 -19.78 10.36 -11.52
CA SER A 2 -21.03 9.58 -11.39
C SER A 2 -21.07 8.28 -12.19
N GLN A 3 -20.43 8.24 -13.36
CA GLN A 3 -20.37 7.04 -14.21
C GLN A 3 -19.51 5.92 -13.60
N ALA A 4 -18.33 6.23 -13.05
CA ALA A 4 -17.44 5.23 -12.45
C ALA A 4 -18.09 4.57 -11.22
N ILE A 5 -18.78 5.37 -10.40
CA ILE A 5 -19.55 4.89 -9.25
C ILE A 5 -20.68 3.97 -9.72
N ALA A 6 -21.46 4.39 -10.72
CA ALA A 6 -22.55 3.59 -11.25
C ALA A 6 -22.06 2.25 -11.83
N GLN A 7 -20.96 2.27 -12.59
CA GLN A 7 -20.33 1.06 -13.14
C GLN A 7 -19.84 0.12 -12.04
N SER A 8 -19.18 0.66 -11.02
CA SER A 8 -18.74 -0.12 -9.86
C SER A 8 -19.91 -0.73 -9.09
N ASN A 9 -21.03 -0.02 -8.99
CA ASN A 9 -22.21 -0.47 -8.24
C ASN A 9 -23.12 -1.41 -9.02
N ALA A 10 -22.97 -1.48 -10.35
CA ALA A 10 -23.68 -2.41 -11.22
C ALA A 10 -23.23 -3.87 -11.00
N GLY A 11 -22.00 -4.07 -10.51
CA GLY A 11 -21.47 -5.38 -10.14
C GLY A 11 -21.41 -5.61 -8.63
N ASN A 12 -20.97 -6.81 -8.25
CA ASN A 12 -20.58 -7.14 -6.89
C ASN A 12 -19.07 -7.40 -6.89
N TYR A 13 -18.29 -6.35 -6.62
CA TYR A 13 -16.83 -6.40 -6.62
C TYR A 13 -16.28 -6.35 -5.18
N ASP A 14 -15.16 -7.03 -4.96
CA ASP A 14 -14.50 -7.05 -3.65
C ASP A 14 -13.66 -5.81 -3.36
N LEU A 15 -13.30 -5.04 -4.40
CA LEU A 15 -12.58 -3.77 -4.30
C LEU A 15 -12.87 -2.89 -5.52
N HIS A 16 -13.02 -1.59 -5.28
CA HIS A 16 -12.96 -0.53 -6.30
C HIS A 16 -11.62 0.21 -6.16
N LEU A 17 -10.82 0.23 -7.22
CA LEU A 17 -9.53 0.92 -7.24
C LEU A 17 -9.52 1.96 -8.36
N ALA A 18 -9.61 3.24 -7.99
CA ALA A 18 -9.47 4.36 -8.89
C ALA A 18 -8.00 4.78 -9.00
N LEU A 19 -7.50 4.96 -10.24
CA LEU A 19 -6.11 5.32 -10.52
C LEU A 19 -6.05 6.74 -11.08
N HIS A 20 -5.32 7.61 -10.39
CA HIS A 20 -5.20 9.03 -10.69
C HIS A 20 -3.74 9.48 -10.59
N SER A 21 -3.51 10.71 -11.05
CA SER A 21 -2.29 11.48 -10.78
C SER A 21 -2.71 12.88 -10.34
N ASN A 22 -1.98 13.44 -9.38
CA ASN A 22 -2.42 14.63 -8.67
C ASN A 22 -1.92 15.91 -9.34
N ALA A 23 -2.55 17.03 -9.00
CA ALA A 23 -2.03 18.35 -9.27
C ALA A 23 -2.14 19.20 -8.00
N ALA A 24 -1.10 19.97 -7.69
CA ALA A 24 -1.14 20.86 -6.55
C ALA A 24 -2.15 22.01 -6.78
N PRO A 25 -2.71 22.59 -5.70
CA PRO A 25 -3.45 23.84 -5.81
C PRO A 25 -2.61 24.93 -6.51
N PRO A 26 -3.23 25.92 -7.19
CA PRO A 26 -2.50 26.90 -8.00
C PRO A 26 -1.31 27.58 -7.31
N ALA A 27 -1.44 27.89 -6.01
CA ALA A 27 -0.39 28.54 -5.22
C ALA A 27 0.87 27.67 -5.00
N LEU A 28 0.76 26.35 -5.17
CA LEU A 28 1.82 25.37 -4.96
C LEU A 28 2.11 24.56 -6.22
N SER A 29 1.64 25.02 -7.38
CA SER A 29 1.80 24.29 -8.64
C SER A 29 3.27 23.95 -8.90
N GLY A 30 3.53 22.68 -9.19
CA GLY A 30 4.87 22.15 -9.43
C GLY A 30 5.77 22.03 -8.20
N GLN A 31 5.30 22.35 -7.00
CA GLN A 31 6.11 22.28 -5.76
C GLN A 31 5.87 21.01 -4.95
N ILE A 32 4.65 20.46 -5.02
CA ILE A 32 4.28 19.26 -4.25
C ILE A 32 4.74 18.00 -4.98
N ARG A 33 5.16 17.01 -4.22
CA ARG A 33 5.58 15.69 -4.68
C ARG A 33 5.07 14.63 -3.71
N GLY A 34 4.81 13.42 -4.19
CA GLY A 34 4.43 12.29 -3.34
C GLY A 34 3.24 11.50 -3.85
N THR A 35 2.96 10.39 -3.16
CA THR A 35 1.82 9.51 -3.43
C THR A 35 0.78 9.68 -2.31
N ASP A 36 -0.46 9.95 -2.70
CA ASP A 36 -1.59 10.06 -1.78
C ASP A 36 -2.58 8.91 -2.03
N VAL A 37 -2.78 8.03 -1.05
CA VAL A 37 -3.68 6.88 -1.17
C VAL A 37 -4.94 7.13 -0.33
N TYR A 38 -5.99 7.58 -0.97
CA TYR A 38 -7.24 7.96 -0.31
C TYR A 38 -8.13 6.75 -0.02
N TYR A 39 -8.77 6.76 1.15
CA TYR A 39 -9.80 5.80 1.53
C TYR A 39 -10.93 6.47 2.30
N TYR A 40 -12.11 5.86 2.28
CA TYR A 40 -13.24 6.32 3.11
C TYR A 40 -13.00 5.96 4.57
N ASP A 41 -13.00 6.96 5.46
CA ASP A 41 -12.61 6.80 6.87
C ASP A 41 -13.46 5.74 7.62
N GLY A 42 -14.73 5.60 7.24
CA GLY A 42 -15.63 4.57 7.78
C GLY A 42 -15.43 3.15 7.23
N SER A 43 -14.50 2.92 6.30
CA SER A 43 -14.29 1.63 5.63
C SER A 43 -13.02 0.94 6.12
N ALA A 44 -13.15 -0.01 7.03
CA ALA A 44 -12.00 -0.81 7.51
C ALA A 44 -11.32 -1.59 6.36
N LYS A 45 -12.10 -2.12 5.41
CA LYS A 45 -11.57 -2.81 4.23
C LYS A 45 -10.87 -1.85 3.26
N GLY A 46 -11.41 -0.64 3.07
CA GLY A 46 -10.79 0.41 2.26
C GLY A 46 -9.49 0.90 2.88
N LYS A 47 -9.48 1.13 4.20
CA LYS A 47 -8.27 1.46 4.97
C LYS A 47 -7.18 0.41 4.79
N ARG A 48 -7.50 -0.88 4.97
CA ARG A 48 -6.54 -1.97 4.76
C ARG A 48 -5.96 -1.96 3.35
N ALA A 49 -6.79 -1.80 2.32
CA ALA A 49 -6.32 -1.73 0.93
C ALA A 49 -5.39 -0.53 0.71
N ALA A 50 -5.75 0.65 1.22
CA ALA A 50 -4.93 1.85 1.11
C ALA A 50 -3.59 1.72 1.84
N GLU A 51 -3.57 1.13 3.04
CA GLU A 51 -2.34 0.87 3.79
C GLU A 51 -1.41 -0.08 3.03
N ILE A 52 -1.94 -1.17 2.47
CA ILE A 52 -1.16 -2.10 1.64
C ILE A 52 -0.55 -1.36 0.44
N ILE A 53 -1.37 -0.63 -0.33
CA ILE A 53 -0.90 0.11 -1.50
C ILE A 53 0.15 1.14 -1.12
N ALA A 54 -0.12 1.99 -0.11
CA ALA A 54 0.83 3.02 0.32
C ALA A 54 2.17 2.41 0.76
N ASN A 55 2.14 1.31 1.49
CA ASN A 55 3.39 0.71 1.97
C ASN A 55 4.19 0.03 0.86
N ASN A 56 3.52 -0.59 -0.12
CA ASN A 56 4.19 -1.13 -1.29
C ASN A 56 4.72 0.00 -2.19
N PHE A 57 4.02 1.13 -2.29
CA PHE A 57 4.49 2.31 -3.04
C PHE A 57 5.74 2.94 -2.43
N LYS A 58 5.94 2.87 -1.09
CA LYS A 58 7.20 3.32 -0.45
C LYS A 58 8.44 2.63 -1.00
N ALA A 59 8.31 1.42 -1.54
CA ALA A 59 9.45 0.69 -2.11
C ALA A 59 9.82 1.15 -3.53
N ILE A 60 8.91 1.83 -4.25
CA ILE A 60 9.11 2.22 -5.65
C ILE A 60 9.15 3.74 -5.87
N TYR A 61 8.55 4.52 -4.98
CA TYR A 61 8.54 5.96 -5.07
C TYR A 61 9.85 6.56 -4.52
N PRO A 62 10.44 7.62 -5.12
CA PRO A 62 11.80 8.06 -4.80
C PRO A 62 12.02 8.53 -3.35
N ASP A 63 10.99 9.09 -2.72
CA ASP A 63 11.04 9.51 -1.31
C ASP A 63 9.91 8.82 -0.52
N PRO A 64 10.20 7.72 0.20
CA PRO A 64 9.17 6.95 0.90
C PRO A 64 8.42 7.75 1.98
N ASN A 65 9.01 8.84 2.49
CA ASN A 65 8.36 9.69 3.48
C ASN A 65 7.23 10.55 2.87
N LYS A 66 7.16 10.63 1.55
CA LYS A 66 6.10 11.32 0.80
C LYS A 66 5.02 10.38 0.27
N VAL A 67 5.00 9.14 0.73
CA VAL A 67 3.92 8.18 0.44
C VAL A 67 3.06 8.02 1.68
N LYS A 68 1.78 8.37 1.58
CA LYS A 68 0.86 8.34 2.73
C LYS A 68 -0.54 7.87 2.35
N THR A 69 -1.24 7.34 3.35
CA THR A 69 -2.69 7.17 3.27
C THR A 69 -3.39 8.46 3.70
N VAL A 70 -4.56 8.73 3.12
CA VAL A 70 -5.36 9.92 3.42
C VAL A 70 -6.81 9.52 3.71
N PRO A 71 -7.25 9.52 4.99
CA PRO A 71 -8.67 9.31 5.30
C PRO A 71 -9.51 10.49 4.80
N THR A 72 -10.68 10.19 4.27
CA THR A 72 -11.65 11.22 3.87
C THR A 72 -13.08 10.73 4.03
N THR A 73 -14.00 11.68 4.18
CA THR A 73 -15.46 11.44 4.20
C THR A 73 -16.18 12.14 3.05
N THR A 74 -15.45 12.87 2.20
CA THR A 74 -16.01 13.83 1.25
C THR A 74 -15.91 13.37 -0.22
N LEU A 75 -14.95 12.51 -0.56
CA LEU A 75 -14.82 12.00 -1.92
C LEU A 75 -15.96 11.04 -2.25
N ALA A 76 -16.85 11.46 -3.16
CA ALA A 76 -18.05 10.72 -3.53
C ALA A 76 -17.74 9.32 -4.04
N GLU A 77 -16.67 9.15 -4.82
CA GLU A 77 -16.26 7.84 -5.34
C GLU A 77 -15.92 6.85 -4.23
N LEU A 78 -15.22 7.28 -3.19
CA LEU A 78 -14.90 6.43 -2.05
C LEU A 78 -16.11 6.16 -1.13
N LYS A 79 -17.02 7.14 -1.04
CA LYS A 79 -18.17 7.09 -0.15
C LYS A 79 -19.36 6.31 -0.73
N GLN A 80 -19.56 6.36 -2.04
CA GLN A 80 -20.79 5.90 -2.70
C GLN A 80 -20.63 4.59 -3.46
N THR A 81 -19.41 4.10 -3.68
CA THR A 81 -19.19 2.75 -4.17
C THR A 81 -19.60 1.72 -3.10
N ARG A 82 -20.30 0.66 -3.51
CA ARG A 82 -20.71 -0.44 -2.64
C ARG A 82 -19.53 -1.32 -2.22
N ALA A 83 -18.60 -1.53 -3.15
CA ALA A 83 -17.33 -2.19 -2.87
C ALA A 83 -16.48 -1.30 -1.94
N PRO A 84 -15.63 -1.87 -1.07
CA PRO A 84 -14.54 -1.13 -0.46
C PRO A 84 -13.75 -0.39 -1.55
N ALA A 85 -13.37 0.87 -1.31
CA ALA A 85 -12.76 1.69 -2.33
C ALA A 85 -11.46 2.36 -1.89
N VAL A 86 -10.55 2.50 -2.86
CA VAL A 86 -9.31 3.27 -2.77
C VAL A 86 -9.19 4.15 -4.01
N LEU A 87 -8.73 5.38 -3.82
CA LEU A 87 -8.35 6.28 -4.91
C LEU A 87 -6.86 6.57 -4.73
N LEU A 88 -6.07 6.09 -5.67
CA LEU A 88 -4.63 6.32 -5.70
C LEU A 88 -4.33 7.57 -6.52
N GLU A 89 -3.74 8.56 -5.89
CA GLU A 89 -2.99 9.61 -6.57
C GLU A 89 -1.52 9.20 -6.63
N ALA A 90 -1.08 8.67 -7.77
CA ALA A 90 0.21 7.99 -7.87
C ALA A 90 1.41 8.94 -7.64
N ALA A 91 1.38 10.11 -8.26
CA ALA A 91 2.32 11.22 -8.02
C ALA A 91 1.73 12.55 -8.52
N TYR A 92 2.41 13.68 -8.29
CA TYR A 92 1.95 15.02 -8.72
C TYR A 92 2.42 15.33 -10.16
N HIS A 93 1.53 15.24 -11.15
CA HIS A 93 1.87 15.42 -12.57
C HIS A 93 2.20 16.87 -12.96
N ASP A 94 1.85 17.85 -12.12
CA ASP A 94 2.24 19.25 -12.31
C ASP A 94 3.66 19.53 -11.79
N ASN A 95 4.28 18.60 -11.04
CA ASN A 95 5.70 18.62 -10.71
C ASN A 95 6.51 17.84 -11.76
N SER A 96 7.54 18.46 -12.33
CA SER A 96 8.31 17.87 -13.43
C SER A 96 9.04 16.57 -13.07
N ALA A 97 9.52 16.44 -11.82
CA ALA A 97 10.21 15.23 -11.37
C ALA A 97 9.24 14.06 -11.15
N ASP A 98 8.06 14.33 -10.61
CA ASP A 98 7.00 13.32 -10.43
C ASP A 98 6.37 12.93 -11.76
N ALA A 99 6.12 13.88 -12.66
CA ALA A 99 5.67 13.61 -14.02
C ALA A 99 6.67 12.73 -14.80
N GLN A 100 7.96 13.00 -14.66
CA GLN A 100 9.01 12.16 -15.23
C GLN A 100 9.01 10.76 -14.60
N TRP A 101 8.95 10.68 -13.27
CA TRP A 101 8.93 9.41 -12.56
C TRP A 101 7.74 8.54 -12.98
N ILE A 102 6.53 9.10 -13.11
CA ILE A 102 5.35 8.37 -13.61
C ILE A 102 5.65 7.76 -14.98
N ARG A 103 6.16 8.56 -15.93
CA ARG A 103 6.43 8.10 -17.31
C ARG A 103 7.46 6.97 -17.34
N ASP A 104 8.51 7.07 -16.52
CA ASP A 104 9.59 6.10 -16.50
C ASP A 104 9.26 4.82 -15.73
N ASN A 105 8.17 4.81 -14.94
CA ASN A 105 7.85 3.72 -14.01
C ASN A 105 6.47 3.09 -14.22
N ILE A 106 5.78 3.30 -15.36
CA ILE A 106 4.44 2.76 -15.61
C ILE A 106 4.37 1.24 -15.31
N ASP A 107 5.31 0.46 -15.83
CA ASP A 107 5.32 -1.00 -15.61
C ASP A 107 5.59 -1.37 -14.15
N ASN A 108 6.45 -0.61 -13.46
CA ASN A 108 6.76 -0.84 -12.06
C ASN A 108 5.57 -0.48 -11.15
N ILE A 109 4.87 0.61 -11.46
CA ILE A 109 3.62 1.03 -10.81
C ILE A 109 2.55 -0.04 -11.00
N ALA A 110 2.35 -0.52 -12.24
CA ALA A 110 1.38 -1.57 -12.54
C ALA A 110 1.71 -2.87 -11.79
N ARG A 111 2.98 -3.28 -11.79
CA ARG A 111 3.46 -4.46 -11.04
C ARG A 111 3.18 -4.32 -9.54
N ASN A 112 3.50 -3.16 -8.96
CA ASN A 112 3.31 -2.88 -7.54
C ASN A 112 1.83 -2.86 -7.14
N LEU A 113 0.97 -2.31 -8.00
CA LEU A 113 -0.48 -2.35 -7.82
C LEU A 113 -1.01 -3.78 -7.83
N VAL A 114 -0.58 -4.61 -8.79
CA VAL A 114 -0.98 -6.02 -8.82
C VAL A 114 -0.49 -6.76 -7.58
N LEU A 115 0.76 -6.54 -7.15
CA LEU A 115 1.26 -7.07 -5.87
C LEU A 115 0.35 -6.67 -4.70
N SER A 116 0.01 -5.38 -4.59
CA SER A 116 -0.86 -4.84 -3.55
C SER A 116 -2.26 -5.46 -3.57
N LEU A 117 -2.82 -5.68 -4.76
CA LEU A 117 -4.11 -6.35 -4.93
C LEU A 117 -4.04 -7.82 -4.53
N THR A 118 -3.01 -8.56 -4.98
CA THR A 118 -2.83 -9.96 -4.58
C THR A 118 -2.65 -10.10 -3.07
N GLU A 119 -1.93 -9.15 -2.46
CA GLU A 119 -1.78 -9.05 -1.03
C GLU A 119 -3.13 -8.81 -0.33
N TYR A 120 -3.94 -7.88 -0.83
CA TYR A 120 -5.26 -7.57 -0.31
C TYR A 120 -6.19 -8.78 -0.37
N PHE A 121 -6.24 -9.47 -1.50
CA PHE A 121 -7.05 -10.66 -1.73
C PHE A 121 -6.49 -11.95 -1.10
N GLY A 122 -5.25 -11.91 -0.59
CA GLY A 122 -4.63 -13.08 0.02
C GLY A 122 -4.24 -14.16 -0.99
N ILE A 123 -4.00 -13.79 -2.24
CA ILE A 123 -3.57 -14.70 -3.31
C ILE A 123 -2.09 -14.49 -3.64
N PRO A 124 -1.39 -15.49 -4.20
CA PRO A 124 -0.02 -15.33 -4.65
C PRO A 124 0.12 -14.30 -5.78
N PHE A 125 1.18 -13.49 -5.73
CA PHE A 125 1.55 -12.63 -6.84
C PHE A 125 2.22 -13.45 -7.96
N VAL A 126 1.69 -13.37 -9.17
CA VAL A 126 2.29 -13.98 -10.37
C VAL A 126 2.79 -12.86 -11.29
N PRO A 127 4.11 -12.65 -11.43
CA PRO A 127 4.65 -11.64 -12.32
C PRO A 127 4.45 -12.01 -13.80
N PRO A 128 4.47 -11.00 -14.70
CA PRO A 128 4.51 -11.23 -16.13
C PRO A 128 5.72 -12.13 -16.47
N GLY A 129 5.50 -13.21 -17.23
CA GLY A 129 6.53 -14.20 -17.55
C GLY A 129 6.50 -15.50 -16.73
N GLY A 130 5.56 -15.65 -15.79
CA GLY A 130 5.03 -16.97 -15.43
C GLY A 130 5.87 -17.83 -14.50
N GLN A 131 6.35 -17.27 -13.37
CA GLN A 131 6.58 -18.03 -12.14
C GLN A 131 6.15 -17.14 -10.98
N PRO A 132 5.25 -17.57 -10.06
CA PRO A 132 4.96 -16.81 -8.85
C PRO A 132 6.30 -16.46 -8.20
N GLN A 133 6.63 -15.17 -8.13
CA GLN A 133 7.79 -14.79 -7.32
C GLN A 133 7.42 -15.22 -5.91
N PRO A 134 8.27 -16.02 -5.23
CA PRO A 134 8.05 -16.28 -3.83
C PRO A 134 7.90 -14.90 -3.19
N GLN A 135 6.76 -14.63 -2.53
CA GLN A 135 6.68 -13.48 -1.64
C GLN A 135 7.98 -13.51 -0.85
N ARG A 136 8.74 -12.40 -0.82
CA ARG A 136 10.07 -12.44 -0.22
C ARG A 136 9.89 -12.93 1.21
N GLN A 137 10.32 -14.15 1.51
CA GLN A 137 10.10 -14.72 2.83
C GLN A 137 11.28 -14.33 3.70
N GLY A 138 11.01 -14.14 4.97
CA GLY A 138 12.03 -13.98 5.98
C GLY A 138 11.76 -14.92 7.15
N THR A 139 12.81 -15.30 7.84
CA THR A 139 12.72 -16.10 9.07
C THR A 139 12.99 -15.20 10.26
N VAL A 140 12.11 -15.23 11.25
CA VAL A 140 12.30 -14.49 12.51
C VAL A 140 13.52 -15.02 13.24
N ALA A 141 14.54 -14.18 13.39
CA ALA A 141 15.85 -14.50 13.94
C ALA A 141 16.12 -13.78 15.27
N THR A 142 15.15 -13.74 16.17
CA THR A 142 15.32 -13.23 17.55
C THR A 142 16.07 -14.24 18.43
N GLN A 143 16.65 -13.79 19.55
CA GLN A 143 17.36 -14.69 20.46
C GLN A 143 16.40 -15.58 21.27
N GLN A 144 15.46 -14.96 21.99
CA GLN A 144 14.57 -15.63 22.95
C GLN A 144 13.11 -15.15 22.89
N THR A 145 12.85 -13.88 22.57
CA THR A 145 11.48 -13.32 22.58
C THR A 145 10.84 -13.32 21.18
N PRO A 146 9.50 -13.43 21.08
CA PRO A 146 8.80 -13.22 19.82
C PRO A 146 9.07 -11.82 19.24
N LEU A 147 9.12 -11.74 17.91
CA LEU A 147 9.23 -10.47 17.20
C LEU A 147 7.88 -9.76 17.18
N ASN A 148 7.86 -8.52 17.68
CA ASN A 148 6.65 -7.69 17.64
C ASN A 148 6.29 -7.29 16.20
N ILE A 149 5.00 -7.41 15.88
CA ILE A 149 4.36 -6.87 14.69
C ILE A 149 3.57 -5.64 15.11
N ARG A 150 3.94 -4.48 14.59
CA ARG A 150 3.42 -3.18 15.01
C ARG A 150 2.50 -2.56 13.95
N SER A 151 1.61 -1.67 14.37
CA SER A 151 0.70 -0.97 13.45
C SER A 151 1.39 0.03 12.52
N GLN A 152 2.57 0.54 12.91
CA GLN A 152 3.38 1.49 12.14
C GLN A 152 4.89 1.15 12.30
N PRO A 153 5.77 1.62 11.39
CA PRO A 153 7.20 1.39 11.44
C PRO A 153 7.88 2.27 12.52
N SER A 154 7.50 2.08 13.78
CA SER A 154 8.01 2.81 14.94
C SER A 154 8.04 1.93 16.18
N LEU A 155 9.04 2.12 17.04
CA LEU A 155 9.13 1.43 18.34
C LEU A 155 8.03 1.85 19.32
N SER A 156 7.44 3.04 19.14
CA SER A 156 6.32 3.54 19.95
C SER A 156 4.95 3.10 19.45
N ALA A 157 4.87 2.50 18.25
CA ALA A 157 3.60 2.06 17.67
C ALA A 157 3.01 0.87 18.42
N GLN A 158 1.67 0.79 18.45
CA GLN A 158 0.93 -0.31 19.07
C GLN A 158 1.39 -1.66 18.50
N VAL A 159 1.63 -2.64 19.39
CA VAL A 159 1.86 -4.04 19.01
C VAL A 159 0.50 -4.66 18.68
N ILE A 160 0.35 -5.16 17.45
CA ILE A 160 -0.89 -5.76 16.94
C ILE A 160 -0.75 -7.27 16.71
N GLY A 161 0.45 -7.82 16.94
CA GLY A 161 0.73 -9.24 16.85
C GLY A 161 2.19 -9.54 17.20
N GLN A 162 2.50 -10.83 17.24
CA GLN A 162 3.87 -11.31 17.46
C GLN A 162 4.14 -12.55 16.60
N ALA A 163 5.36 -12.67 16.10
CA ALA A 163 5.84 -13.85 15.38
C ALA A 163 6.95 -14.55 16.20
N PRO A 164 6.83 -15.84 16.51
CA PRO A 164 7.84 -16.56 17.29
C PRO A 164 9.16 -16.71 16.52
N LYS A 165 10.26 -16.98 17.23
CA LYS A 165 11.55 -17.32 16.61
C LYS A 165 11.39 -18.51 15.66
N GLY A 166 12.02 -18.41 14.49
CA GLY A 166 11.92 -19.43 13.44
C GLY A 166 10.63 -19.36 12.63
N ALA A 167 9.68 -18.48 12.97
CA ALA A 167 8.52 -18.25 12.14
C ALA A 167 8.93 -17.72 10.77
N THR A 168 8.30 -18.26 9.73
CA THR A 168 8.39 -17.72 8.39
C THR A 168 7.35 -16.63 8.21
N VAL A 169 7.79 -15.46 7.75
CA VAL A 169 6.95 -14.29 7.50
C VAL A 169 7.07 -13.90 6.04
N ALA A 170 5.98 -13.49 5.42
CA ALA A 170 6.02 -12.87 4.10
C ALA A 170 6.43 -11.41 4.27
N ILE A 171 7.49 -10.99 3.60
CA ILE A 171 7.94 -9.59 3.50
C ILE A 171 7.19 -8.97 2.32
N LEU A 172 6.37 -7.98 2.66
CA LEU A 172 5.46 -7.31 1.74
C LEU A 172 6.09 -6.02 1.21
N GLY A 173 6.86 -5.33 2.06
CA GLY A 173 7.53 -4.09 1.70
C GLY A 173 8.58 -3.69 2.72
N GLU A 174 9.24 -2.56 2.45
CA GLU A 174 10.36 -2.03 3.22
C GLU A 174 10.18 -0.55 3.50
N SER A 175 10.46 -0.11 4.72
CA SER A 175 10.44 1.30 5.12
C SER A 175 11.55 1.55 6.15
N GLY A 176 12.67 2.13 5.73
CA GLY A 176 13.83 2.36 6.62
C GLY A 176 14.33 1.06 7.25
N ASP A 177 14.33 0.97 8.58
CA ASP A 177 14.73 -0.24 9.34
C ASP A 177 13.58 -1.23 9.60
N TRP A 178 12.47 -1.11 8.86
CA TRP A 178 11.27 -1.94 9.04
C TRP A 178 10.89 -2.71 7.78
N TYR A 179 10.55 -3.99 7.96
CA TYR A 179 9.76 -4.72 7.00
C TYR A 179 8.28 -4.55 7.34
N GLN A 180 7.45 -4.27 6.33
CA GLN A 180 6.06 -4.69 6.44
C GLN A 180 6.02 -6.18 6.18
N ILE A 181 5.46 -6.92 7.12
CA ILE A 181 5.34 -8.36 7.05
C ILE A 181 3.90 -8.81 7.20
N ARG A 182 3.63 -10.00 6.69
CA ARG A 182 2.46 -10.80 7.02
C ARG A 182 2.86 -12.07 7.73
N TYR A 183 2.24 -12.27 8.88
CA TYR A 183 2.35 -13.51 9.65
C TYR A 183 0.93 -13.96 10.00
N GLN A 184 0.53 -15.13 9.50
CA GLN A 184 -0.85 -15.60 9.55
C GLN A 184 -1.81 -14.52 8.98
N ASN A 185 -2.83 -14.12 9.75
CA ASN A 185 -3.81 -13.11 9.35
C ASN A 185 -3.41 -11.68 9.75
N ILE A 186 -2.21 -11.49 10.31
CA ILE A 186 -1.73 -10.20 10.81
C ILE A 186 -0.79 -9.60 9.77
N THR A 187 -1.10 -8.38 9.33
CA THR A 187 -0.22 -7.56 8.49
C THR A 187 0.19 -6.32 9.27
N GLY A 188 1.49 -6.06 9.37
CA GLY A 188 2.03 -4.94 10.12
C GLY A 188 3.54 -4.83 9.96
N TYR A 189 4.21 -4.11 10.85
CA TYR A 189 5.63 -3.77 10.73
C TYR A 189 6.49 -4.45 11.78
N SER A 190 7.59 -5.05 11.34
CA SER A 190 8.61 -5.63 12.22
C SER A 190 10.00 -5.14 11.81
N SER A 191 10.90 -4.99 12.78
CA SER A 191 12.25 -4.46 12.51
C SER A 191 13.05 -5.44 11.66
N LYS A 192 13.67 -4.92 10.58
CA LYS A 192 14.42 -5.70 9.58
C LYS A 192 15.54 -6.52 10.17
N GLN A 193 16.21 -6.00 11.21
CA GLN A 193 17.35 -6.65 11.84
C GLN A 193 17.03 -8.03 12.43
N TYR A 194 15.75 -8.34 12.68
CA TYR A 194 15.31 -9.60 13.25
C TYR A 194 14.72 -10.56 12.22
N ILE A 195 14.87 -10.28 10.93
CA ILE A 195 14.31 -11.08 9.84
C ILE A 195 15.43 -11.38 8.84
N ARG A 196 15.73 -12.68 8.65
CA ARG A 196 16.78 -13.18 7.75
C ARG A 196 16.22 -13.87 6.52
#